data_AF-A0A942V0I0-F1
#
_entry.id   AF-A0A942V0I0-F1
#
_cell.length_a   1.000
_cell.length_b   1.000
_cell.length_c   1.000
_cell.angle_alpha   90.00
_cell.angle_beta   90.00
_cell.angle_gamma   90.00
#
_symmetry.space_group_name_H-M   'P 1'
#
loop_
_entity.id
_entity.type
_entity.pdbx_description
1 polymer ?
#
loop_
_entity_poly.entity_id
_entity_poly.type
_entity_poly.pdbx_seq_one_letter_code
_entity_poly.pdbx_strand_id
1 'polypeptide(L)'
;MIVNNFSNSFSTPLRDYQKEKEDLIQKNYNHIYAHEMAHKAAGGSFAGAISIEKNAEGIPVAGHVPIKMPVLDRNNPQKTIDHADIVIKAALAPSDPSSQDYKVAAEAQSLKSRAKSLKSGNKLDFMA
;
A
#
# COMPACT_ATOMS: atom_id res chain seq x y z
N MET A 1 -39.65 40.15 -34.94
CA MET A 1 -38.22 39.82 -35.01
C MET A 1 -37.50 40.96 -34.33
N ILE A 2 -36.80 40.79 -33.21
CA ILE A 2 -35.49 40.15 -33.14
C ILE A 2 -35.31 39.47 -31.78
N VAL A 3 -34.93 38.19 -31.80
CA VAL A 3 -34.47 37.43 -30.63
C VAL A 3 -32.94 37.54 -30.58
N ASN A 4 -32.41 38.29 -29.60
CA ASN A 4 -30.96 38.33 -29.39
C ASN A 4 -30.55 37.13 -28.52
N ASN A 5 -30.04 36.11 -29.21
CA ASN A 5 -29.32 34.97 -28.64
C ASN A 5 -28.03 35.47 -27.98
N PHE A 6 -28.02 35.60 -26.65
CA PHE A 6 -26.78 35.75 -25.89
C PHE A 6 -26.10 34.38 -25.82
N SER A 7 -25.22 34.12 -26.78
CA SER A 7 -24.38 32.92 -26.82
C SER A 7 -23.47 32.89 -25.59
N ASN A 8 -23.64 31.83 -24.79
CA ASN A 8 -22.84 31.50 -23.61
C ASN A 8 -21.34 31.30 -23.95
N SER A 9 -20.55 32.38 -23.87
CA SER A 9 -19.08 32.33 -24.01
C SER A 9 -18.33 32.30 -22.66
N PHE A 10 -19.04 32.37 -21.53
CA PHE A 10 -18.43 32.40 -20.18
C PHE A 10 -18.29 31.03 -19.52
N SER A 11 -18.93 30.00 -20.06
CA SER A 11 -18.97 28.65 -19.47
C SER A 11 -17.88 27.71 -20.00
N THR A 12 -17.09 28.10 -21.00
CA THR A 12 -15.99 27.28 -21.56
C THR A 12 -14.83 27.06 -20.57
N PRO A 13 -14.23 28.10 -19.95
CA PRO A 13 -13.07 27.89 -19.05
C PRO A 13 -13.40 27.06 -17.81
N LEU A 14 -14.59 27.25 -17.23
CA LEU A 14 -15.03 26.51 -16.05
C LEU A 14 -15.30 25.02 -16.33
N ARG A 15 -15.75 24.69 -17.55
CA ARG A 15 -15.95 23.30 -17.99
C ARG A 15 -14.63 22.61 -18.26
N ASP A 16 -13.68 23.31 -18.88
CA ASP A 16 -12.34 22.77 -19.14
C ASP A 16 -11.60 22.48 -17.84
N TYR A 17 -11.68 23.39 -16.86
CA TYR A 17 -11.13 23.19 -15.51
C TYR A 17 -11.76 21.99 -14.78
N GLN A 18 -13.08 21.84 -14.85
CA GLN A 18 -13.77 20.69 -14.24
C GLN A 18 -13.32 19.37 -14.85
N LYS A 19 -13.21 19.31 -16.18
CA LYS A 19 -12.75 18.13 -16.88
C LYS A 19 -11.31 17.76 -16.50
N GLU A 20 -10.41 18.73 -16.48
CA GLU A 20 -9.01 18.50 -16.08
C GLU A 20 -8.93 17.97 -14.63
N LYS A 21 -9.76 18.52 -13.74
CA LYS A 21 -9.85 18.05 -12.35
C LYS A 21 -10.35 16.60 -12.27
N GLU A 22 -11.39 16.24 -13.02
CA GLU A 22 -11.92 14.87 -13.08
C GLU A 22 -10.87 13.87 -13.60
N ASP A 23 -10.17 14.25 -14.67
CA ASP A 23 -9.07 13.46 -15.25
C ASP A 23 -7.96 13.23 -14.21
N LEU A 24 -7.60 14.27 -13.44
CA LEU A 24 -6.60 14.17 -12.38
C LEU A 24 -7.07 13.26 -11.23
N ILE A 25 -8.32 13.37 -10.80
CA ILE A 25 -8.92 12.50 -9.77
C ILE A 25 -8.83 11.04 -10.21
N GLN A 26 -9.28 10.74 -11.43
CA GLN A 26 -9.32 9.37 -11.94
C GLN A 26 -7.92 8.79 -12.09
N LYS A 27 -6.97 9.58 -12.62
CA LYS A 27 -5.58 9.16 -12.79
C LYS A 27 -4.92 8.84 -11.45
N ASN A 28 -5.02 9.76 -10.48
CA ASN A 28 -4.41 9.57 -9.17
C ASN A 28 -5.07 8.42 -8.41
N TYR A 29 -6.39 8.31 -8.46
CA TYR A 29 -7.12 7.20 -7.84
C TYR A 29 -6.63 5.86 -8.37
N ASN A 30 -6.56 5.70 -9.70
CA ASN A 30 -6.15 4.44 -10.31
C ASN A 30 -4.72 4.05 -9.93
N HIS A 31 -3.80 5.02 -9.92
CA HIS A 31 -2.42 4.80 -9.53
C HIS A 31 -2.30 4.35 -8.06
N ILE A 32 -2.88 5.13 -7.15
CA ILE A 32 -2.85 4.84 -5.71
C ILE A 32 -3.55 3.52 -5.43
N TYR A 33 -4.74 3.30 -5.99
CA TYR A 33 -5.48 2.06 -5.77
C TYR A 33 -4.72 0.83 -6.27
N ALA A 34 -4.07 0.89 -7.44
CA ALA A 34 -3.28 -0.22 -7.94
C ALA A 34 -2.07 -0.53 -7.03
N HIS A 35 -1.40 0.51 -6.53
CA HIS A 35 -0.30 0.40 -5.57
C HIS A 35 -0.78 -0.28 -4.27
N GLU A 36 -1.83 0.25 -3.66
CA GLU A 36 -2.41 -0.30 -2.43
C GLU A 36 -2.97 -1.72 -2.62
N MET A 37 -3.58 -1.99 -3.78
CA MET A 37 -4.11 -3.32 -4.11
C MET A 37 -3.00 -4.36 -4.21
N ALA A 38 -1.80 -4.00 -4.68
CA ALA A 38 -0.65 -4.89 -4.73
C ALA A 38 -0.23 -5.34 -3.31
N HIS A 39 -0.11 -4.39 -2.38
CA HIS A 39 0.13 -4.70 -0.97
C HIS A 39 -0.95 -5.62 -0.40
N LYS A 40 -2.23 -5.27 -0.64
CA LYS A 40 -3.38 -6.02 -0.14
C LYS A 40 -3.37 -7.48 -0.62
N ALA A 41 -3.18 -7.67 -1.91
CA ALA A 41 -3.20 -8.98 -2.54
C ALA A 41 -2.05 -9.87 -2.05
N ALA A 42 -0.84 -9.33 -1.95
CA ALA A 42 0.33 -10.08 -1.51
C ALA A 42 0.34 -10.35 0.01
N GLY A 43 -0.21 -9.45 0.83
CA GLY A 43 -0.24 -9.60 2.28
C GLY A 43 -1.35 -10.48 2.83
N GLY A 44 -2.43 -10.70 2.08
CA GLY A 44 -3.54 -11.56 2.50
C GLY A 44 -4.07 -11.17 3.89
N SER A 45 -3.97 -12.09 4.85
CA SER A 45 -4.39 -11.87 6.25
C SER A 45 -3.51 -10.89 7.04
N PHE A 46 -2.30 -10.60 6.57
CA PHE A 46 -1.42 -9.61 7.16
C PHE A 46 -1.72 -8.20 6.66
N ALA A 47 -2.43 -8.04 5.54
CA ALA A 47 -2.81 -6.74 5.01
C ALA A 47 -4.23 -6.34 5.44
N GLY A 48 -4.38 -5.13 5.97
CA GLY A 48 -5.68 -4.53 6.35
C GLY A 48 -6.45 -3.96 5.16
N ALA A 49 -7.38 -3.04 5.40
CA ALA A 49 -8.16 -2.43 4.32
C ALA A 49 -7.35 -1.35 3.57
N ILE A 50 -7.70 -1.13 2.30
CA ILE A 50 -7.17 -0.01 1.51
C ILE A 50 -7.82 1.28 2.01
N SER A 51 -7.00 2.28 2.32
CA SER A 51 -7.43 3.66 2.59
C SER A 51 -6.84 4.59 1.55
N ILE A 52 -7.63 5.56 1.07
CA ILE A 52 -7.18 6.57 0.11
C ILE A 52 -7.49 7.94 0.69
N GLU A 53 -6.44 8.75 0.83
CA GLU A 53 -6.51 10.11 1.32
C GLU A 53 -6.73 11.08 0.18
N LYS A 54 -7.61 12.05 0.40
CA LYS A 54 -7.98 13.07 -0.56
C LYS A 54 -7.74 14.45 0.03
N ASN A 55 -7.35 15.40 -0.79
CA ASN A 55 -7.23 16.81 -0.39
C ASN A 55 -8.61 17.50 -0.30
N ALA A 56 -8.62 18.80 0.03
CA ALA A 56 -9.84 19.61 0.14
C ALA A 56 -10.65 19.66 -1.16
N GLU A 57 -9.98 19.50 -2.30
CA GLU A 57 -10.58 19.48 -3.63
C GLU A 57 -11.13 18.11 -4.02
N GLY A 58 -10.91 17.06 -3.22
CA GLY A 58 -11.33 15.68 -3.46
C GLY A 58 -10.38 14.87 -4.34
N ILE A 59 -9.20 15.41 -4.65
CA ILE A 59 -8.16 14.74 -5.44
C ILE A 59 -7.43 13.73 -4.54
N PRO A 60 -7.30 12.46 -4.93
CA PRO A 60 -6.48 11.48 -4.23
C PRO A 60 -5.01 11.92 -4.21
N VAL A 61 -4.40 11.92 -3.02
CA VAL A 61 -3.02 12.38 -2.80
C VAL A 61 -2.14 11.33 -2.13
N ALA A 62 -2.72 10.40 -1.37
CA ALA A 62 -2.00 9.30 -0.74
C ALA A 62 -2.90 8.06 -0.59
N GLY A 63 -2.27 6.91 -0.37
CA GLY A 63 -2.93 5.65 -0.03
C GLY A 63 -2.19 4.94 1.09
N HIS A 64 -2.87 4.00 1.74
CA HIS A 64 -2.25 3.12 2.72
C HIS A 64 -2.99 1.80 2.86
N VAL A 65 -2.23 0.71 2.96
CA VAL A 65 -2.65 -0.60 3.46
C VAL A 65 -1.81 -0.95 4.68
N PRO A 66 -2.41 -1.08 5.88
CA PRO A 66 -1.65 -1.45 7.05
C PRO A 66 -1.22 -2.91 6.94
N ILE A 67 0.10 -3.15 7.00
CA ILE A 67 0.67 -4.49 7.02
C ILE A 67 1.05 -4.84 8.47
N LYS A 68 0.41 -5.88 9.00
CA LYS A 68 0.64 -6.35 10.36
C LYS A 68 1.98 -7.08 10.47
N MET A 69 2.89 -6.54 11.26
CA MET A 69 4.15 -7.22 11.59
C MET A 69 3.88 -8.45 12.49
N PRO A 70 4.39 -9.64 12.17
CA PRO A 70 4.30 -10.78 13.06
C PRO A 70 5.15 -10.59 14.32
N VAL A 71 4.83 -11.34 15.36
CA VAL A 71 5.61 -11.38 16.61
C VAL A 71 6.52 -12.61 16.58
N LEU A 72 7.70 -12.48 17.18
CA LEU A 72 8.64 -13.59 17.33
C LEU A 72 8.06 -14.68 18.24
N ASP A 73 7.72 -15.82 17.65
CA ASP A 73 7.30 -17.03 18.37
C ASP A 73 8.54 -17.89 18.67
N ARG A 74 8.92 -17.96 19.96
CA ARG A 74 10.08 -18.73 20.41
C ARG A 74 9.84 -20.24 20.38
N ASN A 75 8.58 -20.67 20.49
CA ASN A 75 8.19 -22.08 20.49
C ASN A 75 8.03 -22.60 19.05
N ASN A 76 7.65 -21.71 18.12
CA ASN A 76 7.60 -22.01 16.69
C ASN A 76 8.31 -20.94 15.85
N PRO A 77 9.66 -20.92 15.83
CA PRO A 77 10.41 -19.96 15.03
C PRO A 77 10.14 -20.09 13.53
N GLN A 78 9.80 -21.29 13.04
CA GLN A 78 9.48 -21.50 11.62
C GLN A 78 8.24 -20.69 11.21
N LYS A 79 7.18 -20.70 12.01
CA LYS A 79 5.99 -19.88 11.79
C LYS A 79 6.33 -18.39 11.68
N THR A 80 7.27 -17.91 12.50
CA THR A 80 7.72 -16.52 12.42
C THR A 80 8.44 -16.22 11.11
N ILE A 81 9.30 -17.14 10.64
CA ILE A 81 10.00 -17.02 9.35
C ILE A 81 8.97 -16.93 8.21
N ASP A 82 7.99 -17.83 8.19
CA ASP A 82 6.97 -17.90 7.14
C ASP A 82 6.10 -16.63 7.12
N HIS A 83 5.69 -16.15 8.29
CA HIS A 83 4.93 -14.92 8.42
C HIS A 83 5.72 -13.68 8.01
N ALA A 84 7.00 -13.61 8.41
CA ALA A 84 7.87 -12.51 8.01
C ALA A 84 8.08 -12.50 6.49
N ASP A 85 8.18 -13.67 5.85
CA ASP A 85 8.25 -13.78 4.40
C ASP A 85 7.00 -13.25 3.68
N ILE A 86 5.82 -13.47 4.25
CA ILE A 86 4.58 -12.88 3.72
C ILE A 86 4.62 -11.35 3.84
N VAL A 87 5.04 -10.81 4.99
CA VAL A 87 5.14 -9.36 5.19
C VAL A 87 6.16 -8.71 4.25
N ILE A 88 7.34 -9.32 4.04
CA ILE A 88 8.34 -8.82 3.10
C ILE A 88 7.76 -8.77 1.68
N LYS A 89 7.10 -9.84 1.25
CA LYS A 89 6.44 -9.90 -0.07
C LYS A 89 5.35 -8.86 -0.20
N ALA A 90 4.53 -8.68 0.83
CA ALA A 90 3.45 -7.70 0.85
C ALA A 90 3.99 -6.27 0.71
N ALA A 91 5.00 -5.93 1.51
CA ALA A 91 5.61 -4.61 1.48
C ALA A 91 6.30 -4.33 0.12
N LEU A 92 6.95 -5.31 -0.49
CA LEU A 92 7.64 -5.11 -1.77
C LEU A 92 6.78 -5.45 -3.00
N ALA A 93 5.47 -5.63 -2.84
CA ALA A 93 4.57 -6.05 -3.91
C ALA A 93 4.33 -5.00 -5.01
N PRO A 94 4.18 -3.70 -4.71
CA PRO A 94 4.01 -2.69 -5.76
C PRO A 94 5.23 -2.63 -6.68
N SER A 95 5.02 -2.17 -7.92
CA SER A 95 6.13 -1.98 -8.87
C SER A 95 7.00 -0.78 -8.53
N ASP A 96 6.49 0.14 -7.71
CA ASP A 96 7.12 1.36 -7.25
C ASP A 96 7.09 1.51 -5.72
N PRO A 97 7.65 0.56 -4.92
CA PRO A 97 7.55 0.62 -3.47
C PRO A 97 8.04 1.93 -2.88
N SER A 98 7.30 2.45 -1.90
CA SER A 98 7.66 3.68 -1.21
C SER A 98 8.75 3.46 -0.16
N SER A 99 9.33 4.56 0.34
CA SER A 99 10.29 4.49 1.45
C SER A 99 9.73 3.84 2.72
N GLN A 100 8.41 3.93 2.96
CA GLN A 100 7.76 3.30 4.11
C GLN A 100 7.68 1.78 3.92
N ASP A 101 7.43 1.33 2.69
CA ASP A 101 7.34 -0.09 2.38
C ASP A 101 8.68 -0.78 2.55
N TYR A 102 9.76 -0.13 2.12
CA TYR A 102 11.11 -0.62 2.37
C TYR A 102 11.43 -0.74 3.86
N LYS A 103 10.93 0.17 4.71
CA LYS A 103 11.10 0.07 6.17
C LYS A 103 10.36 -1.14 6.73
N VAL A 104 9.10 -1.35 6.33
CA VAL A 104 8.32 -2.53 6.74
C VAL A 104 9.00 -3.83 6.31
N ALA A 105 9.51 -3.88 5.07
CA ALA A 105 10.26 -5.03 4.57
C ALA A 105 11.55 -5.28 5.38
N ALA A 106 12.31 -4.22 5.70
CA ALA A 106 13.54 -4.31 6.48
C ALA A 106 13.27 -4.79 7.92
N GLU A 107 12.22 -4.30 8.57
CA GLU A 107 11.79 -4.77 9.90
C GLU A 107 11.43 -6.25 9.88
N ALA A 108 10.65 -6.70 8.88
CA ALA A 108 10.30 -8.10 8.72
C ALA A 108 11.53 -8.97 8.43
N GLN A 109 12.49 -8.48 7.66
CA GLN A 109 13.76 -9.17 7.40
C GLN A 109 14.60 -9.32 8.67
N SER A 110 14.64 -8.30 9.53
CA SER A 110 15.29 -8.37 10.84
C SER A 110 14.63 -9.43 11.74
N LEU A 111 13.30 -9.43 11.80
CA LEU A 111 12.53 -10.43 12.54
C LEU A 111 12.77 -11.86 12.02
N LYS A 112 12.75 -12.05 10.70
CA LYS A 112 13.07 -13.32 10.03
C LYS A 112 14.46 -13.82 10.44
N SER A 113 15.44 -12.92 10.49
CA SER A 113 16.82 -13.25 10.85
C SER A 113 16.92 -13.71 12.31
N ARG A 114 16.24 -13.02 13.23
CA ARG A 114 16.14 -13.44 14.64
C ARG A 114 15.47 -14.81 14.80
N ALA A 115 14.40 -15.06 14.06
CA ALA A 115 13.70 -16.35 14.08
C ALA A 115 14.57 -17.50 13.54
N LYS A 116 15.37 -17.25 12.49
CA LYS A 116 16.36 -18.22 11.99
C LYS A 116 17.40 -18.58 13.05
N SER A 117 17.95 -17.59 13.76
CA SER A 117 18.92 -17.81 14.84
C SER A 117 18.33 -18.65 15.98
N LEU A 118 17.07 -18.39 16.37
CA LEU A 118 16.36 -19.22 17.35
C LEU A 118 16.15 -20.65 16.86
N LYS A 119 15.72 -20.82 15.59
CA LYS A 119 15.52 -22.14 15.00
C LYS A 119 16.81 -22.98 15.01
N SER A 120 17.94 -22.37 14.67
CA SER A 120 19.24 -23.07 14.70
C SER A 120 19.69 -23.39 16.12
N GLY A 121 19.50 -22.47 17.08
CA GLY A 121 19.84 -22.71 18.49
C GLY A 121 19.08 -23.90 19.07
N ASN A 122 17.75 -23.90 18.91
CA ASN A 122 16.91 -25.01 19.37
C ASN A 122 17.35 -26.35 18.75
N LYS A 123 17.75 -26.36 17.47
CA LYS A 123 18.21 -27.59 16.82
C LYS A 123 19.49 -28.14 17.45
N LEU A 124 20.38 -27.29 17.95
CA LEU A 124 21.60 -27.73 18.64
C LEU A 124 21.27 -28.33 20.01
N ASP A 125 20.32 -27.74 20.74
CA ASP A 125 19.91 -28.22 22.06
C ASP A 125 19.22 -29.60 22.02
N PHE A 126 18.56 -29.95 20.91
CA PHE A 126 17.95 -31.27 20.71
C PHE A 126 18.93 -32.38 20.26
N MET A 127 20.17 -32.03 19.89
CA MET A 127 21.17 -33.01 19.42
C MET A 127 22.29 -33.31 20.43
N ALA A 128 22.17 -32.81 21.67
CA ALA A 128 23.04 -33.12 22.81
C ALA A 128 22.34 -34.08 23.77
#